data_AF-A0A9J6D9Y9-F1
#
_entry.id   AF-A0A9J6D9Y9-F1
#
_cell.length_a   1.000
_cell.length_b   1.000
_cell.length_c   1.000
_cell.angle_alpha   90.00
_cell.angle_beta   90.00
_cell.angle_gamma   90.00
#
_symmetry.space_group_name_H-M   'P 1'
#
loop_
_entity.id
_entity.type
_entity.pdbx_description
1 polymer ?
#
loop_
_entity_poly.entity_id
_entity_poly.type
_entity_poly.pdbx_seq_one_letter_code
_entity_poly.pdbx_strand_id
1 'polypeptide(L)'
;MKAGYRKRLVERLLQNLRLGRKLRIDLLGATSMLSRSWADVKKETIQNCFRYAGFRMPGDDTPNSDSTEDTAGVSAEVWNKLAEFPGAIDGSTFDEFVSADDDVPIMGQLQDEDYIADVVPTTSQSDSNMEIDDGPLPTSSEVISALALSGAIA
;
A
#
# COMPACT_ATOMS: atom_id res chain seq x y z
N MET A 1 -3.35 0.53 -6.63
CA MET A 1 -3.60 -0.46 -5.55
C MET A 1 -5.02 -0.40 -4.99
N LYS A 2 -5.48 0.74 -4.44
CA LYS A 2 -6.84 0.94 -3.89
C LYS A 2 -7.94 0.60 -4.89
N ALA A 3 -7.92 1.23 -6.07
CA ALA A 3 -8.84 0.95 -7.17
C ALA A 3 -8.83 -0.53 -7.58
N GLY A 4 -7.64 -1.12 -7.72
CA GLY A 4 -7.47 -2.54 -8.03
C GLY A 4 -8.10 -3.48 -6.98
N TYR A 5 -7.98 -3.17 -5.69
CA TYR A 5 -8.61 -3.98 -4.63
C TYR A 5 -10.13 -3.86 -4.68
N ARG A 6 -10.63 -2.62 -4.81
CA ARG A 6 -12.06 -2.31 -4.90
C ARG A 6 -12.71 -2.94 -6.14
N LYS A 7 -12.02 -2.98 -7.28
CA LYS A 7 -12.46 -3.71 -8.46
C LYS A 7 -12.69 -5.19 -8.15
N ARG A 8 -11.70 -5.86 -7.53
CA ARG A 8 -11.79 -7.28 -7.16
C ARG A 8 -12.89 -7.54 -6.13
N LEU A 9 -13.14 -6.58 -5.24
CA LEU A 9 -14.24 -6.62 -4.28
C LEU A 9 -15.60 -6.61 -4.99
N VAL A 10 -15.77 -5.72 -5.97
CA VAL A 10 -16.98 -5.64 -6.81
C VAL A 10 -17.17 -6.92 -7.62
N GLU A 11 -16.10 -7.45 -8.24
CA GLU A 11 -16.15 -8.73 -8.97
C GLU A 11 -16.62 -9.89 -8.06
N ARG A 12 -16.10 -9.93 -6.83
CA ARG A 12 -16.48 -10.95 -5.84
C ARG A 12 -17.92 -10.77 -5.37
N LEU A 13 -18.37 -9.54 -5.16
CA LEU A 13 -19.76 -9.23 -4.83
C LEU A 13 -20.70 -9.70 -5.94
N LEU A 14 -20.40 -9.35 -7.18
CA LEU A 14 -21.18 -9.75 -8.36
C LEU A 14 -21.29 -11.28 -8.49
N GLN A 15 -20.19 -12.01 -8.26
CA GLN A 15 -20.22 -13.48 -8.23
C GLN A 15 -21.12 -14.03 -7.12
N ASN A 16 -21.07 -13.45 -5.92
CA ASN A 16 -21.89 -13.91 -4.80
C ASN A 16 -23.38 -13.62 -5.03
N LEU A 17 -23.73 -12.45 -5.56
CA LEU A 17 -25.10 -12.09 -5.91
C LEU A 17 -25.69 -13.05 -6.94
N ARG A 18 -24.93 -13.40 -8.00
CA ARG A 18 -25.33 -14.41 -9.00
C ARG A 18 -25.58 -15.79 -8.39
N LEU A 19 -24.86 -16.14 -7.33
CA LEU A 19 -24.99 -17.42 -6.63
C LEU A 19 -25.98 -17.37 -5.45
N GLY A 20 -26.63 -16.22 -5.19
CA GLY A 20 -27.52 -16.03 -4.04
C GLY A 20 -26.80 -16.11 -2.68
N ARG A 21 -25.49 -15.83 -2.64
CA ARG A 21 -24.65 -15.89 -1.44
C ARG A 21 -24.39 -14.50 -0.88
N LYS A 22 -24.18 -14.41 0.43
CA LYS A 22 -23.69 -13.18 1.06
C LYS A 22 -22.19 -13.02 0.79
N LEU A 23 -21.75 -11.79 0.56
CA LEU A 23 -20.33 -11.47 0.47
C LEU A 23 -19.66 -11.74 1.83
N ARG A 24 -18.65 -12.61 1.83
CA ARG A 24 -17.76 -12.84 2.97
C ARG A 24 -16.33 -12.84 2.45
N ILE A 25 -15.48 -12.05 3.11
CA ILE A 25 -14.06 -11.94 2.81
C ILE A 25 -13.34 -12.26 4.10
N ASP A 26 -12.61 -13.37 4.09
CA ASP A 26 -11.71 -13.75 5.17
C ASP A 26 -10.36 -13.05 4.99
N LEU A 27 -9.51 -13.12 6.03
CA LEU A 27 -8.20 -12.48 6.00
C LEU A 27 -7.35 -12.97 4.82
N LEU A 28 -7.40 -14.27 4.52
CA LEU A 28 -6.69 -14.86 3.40
C LEU A 28 -7.19 -14.33 2.05
N GLY A 29 -8.51 -14.22 1.87
CA GLY A 29 -9.10 -13.61 0.69
C GLY A 29 -8.69 -12.16 0.54
N ALA A 30 -8.71 -11.39 1.62
CA ALA A 30 -8.30 -9.99 1.61
C ALA A 30 -6.82 -9.82 1.23
N THR A 31 -5.90 -10.59 1.84
CA THR A 31 -4.46 -10.53 1.51
C THR A 31 -4.19 -11.00 0.09
N SER A 32 -4.88 -12.03 -0.39
CA SER A 32 -4.76 -12.47 -1.78
C SER A 32 -5.29 -11.45 -2.78
N MET A 33 -6.37 -10.72 -2.46
CA MET A 33 -6.84 -9.63 -3.31
C MET A 33 -5.82 -8.50 -3.32
N LEU A 34 -5.27 -8.14 -2.16
CA LEU A 34 -4.27 -7.10 -2.02
C LEU A 34 -3.00 -7.39 -2.81
N SER A 35 -2.47 -8.62 -2.73
CA SER A 35 -1.26 -9.02 -3.45
C SER A 35 -1.45 -8.96 -4.96
N ARG A 36 -2.61 -9.38 -5.46
CA ARG A 36 -2.96 -9.28 -6.88
C ARG A 36 -3.12 -7.83 -7.34
N SER A 37 -3.80 -7.00 -6.53
CA SER A 37 -3.96 -5.58 -6.82
C SER A 37 -2.63 -4.80 -6.80
N TRP A 38 -1.64 -5.28 -6.04
CA TRP A 38 -0.27 -4.78 -6.11
C TRP A 38 0.45 -5.24 -7.37
N ALA A 39 0.30 -6.50 -7.76
CA ALA A 39 0.90 -7.04 -8.98
C ALA A 39 0.39 -6.35 -10.27
N ASP A 40 -0.82 -5.79 -10.24
CA ASP A 40 -1.39 -5.03 -11.35
C ASP A 40 -0.79 -3.60 -11.48
N VAL A 41 -0.02 -3.13 -10.49
CA VAL A 41 0.60 -1.80 -10.53
C VAL A 41 1.71 -1.78 -11.57
N LYS A 42 1.60 -0.88 -12.55
CA LYS A 42 2.58 -0.71 -13.62
C LYS A 42 3.91 -0.19 -13.06
N LYS A 43 5.04 -0.62 -13.65
CA LYS A 43 6.38 -0.14 -13.25
C LYS A 43 6.50 1.38 -13.42
N GLU A 44 5.83 1.91 -14.43
CA GLU A 44 5.75 3.33 -14.76
C GLU A 44 5.06 4.11 -13.63
N THR A 45 4.02 3.55 -13.00
CA THR A 45 3.37 4.15 -11.83
C THR A 45 4.37 4.28 -10.67
N ILE A 46 5.16 3.23 -10.42
CA ILE A 46 6.19 3.25 -9.37
C ILE A 46 7.27 4.30 -9.69
N GLN A 47 7.76 4.34 -10.93
CA GLN A 47 8.72 5.34 -11.38
C GLN A 47 8.18 6.76 -11.21
N ASN A 48 6.91 6.98 -11.58
CA ASN A 48 6.24 8.26 -11.39
C ASN A 48 6.17 8.66 -9.91
N CYS A 49 5.88 7.72 -9.00
CA CYS A 49 5.92 7.99 -7.56
C CYS A 49 7.31 8.49 -7.09
N PHE A 50 8.39 7.85 -7.53
CA PHE A 50 9.76 8.32 -7.21
C PHE A 50 10.04 9.71 -7.79
N ARG A 51 9.62 9.97 -9.03
CA ARG A 51 9.75 11.29 -9.68
C ARG A 51 9.01 12.40 -8.92
N TYR A 52 7.78 12.14 -8.48
CA TYR A 52 6.98 13.08 -7.70
C TYR A 52 7.57 13.34 -6.31
N ALA A 53 8.23 12.34 -5.72
CA ALA A 53 8.99 12.49 -4.47
C ALA A 53 10.35 13.20 -4.66
N GLY A 54 10.70 13.63 -5.88
CA GLY A 54 11.93 14.37 -6.17
C GLY A 54 13.12 13.50 -6.57
N PHE A 55 12.97 12.16 -6.58
CA PHE A 55 14.00 11.24 -7.06
C PHE A 55 13.95 11.16 -8.59
N ARG A 56 14.59 12.11 -9.27
CA ARG A 56 14.71 12.16 -10.73
C ARG A 56 16.07 11.64 -11.19
N MET A 57 16.10 10.87 -12.27
CA MET A 57 17.35 10.53 -12.93
C MET A 57 17.76 11.65 -13.91
N PRO A 58 19.07 11.85 -14.15
CA PRO A 58 19.53 12.81 -15.16
C PRO A 58 18.99 12.43 -16.55
N GLY A 59 18.26 13.34 -17.20
CA GLY A 59 17.66 13.12 -18.54
C GLY A 59 16.15 12.83 -18.55
N ASP A 60 15.48 12.92 -17.41
CA ASP A 60 14.07 12.59 -17.24
C ASP A 60 13.15 13.84 -17.37
N ASP A 61 13.22 14.52 -18.52
CA ASP A 61 12.49 15.78 -18.79
C ASP A 61 11.12 15.60 -19.49
N THR A 62 10.52 14.41 -19.40
CA THR A 62 9.19 14.20 -20.00
C THR A 62 8.10 14.10 -18.94
N PRO A 63 7.23 15.12 -18.80
CA PRO A 63 6.03 14.99 -18.01
C PRO A 63 5.06 14.15 -18.84
N ASN A 64 5.08 12.83 -18.66
CA ASN A 64 4.04 11.99 -19.23
C ASN A 64 2.77 12.16 -18.38
N SER A 65 2.07 13.27 -18.62
CA SER A 65 0.75 13.57 -18.08
C SER A 65 -0.30 12.76 -18.83
N ASP A 66 -0.27 11.44 -18.67
CA ASP A 66 -1.48 10.63 -18.86
C ASP A 66 -1.30 9.29 -18.16
N SER A 67 -1.40 9.30 -16.83
CA SER A 67 -1.68 8.08 -16.06
C SER A 67 -3.19 7.93 -15.94
N THR A 68 -3.92 7.96 -17.06
CA THR A 68 -5.25 7.36 -17.10
C THR A 68 -5.04 5.86 -17.05
N GLU A 69 -5.05 5.36 -15.82
CA GLU A 69 -5.13 3.96 -15.46
C GLU A 69 -6.04 3.18 -16.44
N ASP A 70 -5.48 2.35 -17.32
CA ASP A 70 -6.21 1.40 -18.20
C ASP A 70 -7.21 0.51 -17.42
N THR A 71 -7.09 0.47 -16.09
CA THR A 71 -8.05 -0.15 -15.18
C THR A 71 -9.43 0.50 -15.21
N ALA A 72 -9.56 1.76 -15.61
CA ALA A 72 -10.83 2.50 -15.67
C ALA A 72 -11.86 1.82 -16.59
N GLY A 73 -11.46 1.43 -17.81
CA GLY A 73 -12.38 0.81 -18.78
C GLY A 73 -12.94 -0.54 -18.32
N VAL A 74 -12.10 -1.41 -17.74
CA VAL A 74 -12.55 -2.71 -17.22
C VAL A 74 -13.36 -2.55 -15.93
N SER A 75 -13.09 -1.52 -15.13
CA SER A 75 -13.84 -1.27 -13.89
C SER A 75 -15.27 -0.78 -14.14
N ALA A 76 -15.48 0.05 -15.17
CA ALA A 76 -16.80 0.52 -15.58
C ALA A 76 -17.72 -0.62 -16.05
N GLU A 77 -17.19 -1.60 -16.80
CA GLU A 77 -17.99 -2.75 -17.26
C GLU A 77 -18.48 -3.61 -16.09
N VAL A 78 -17.61 -3.92 -15.12
CA VAL A 78 -17.98 -4.72 -13.95
C VAL A 78 -18.99 -3.96 -13.09
N TRP A 79 -18.83 -2.65 -12.95
CA TRP A 79 -19.75 -1.80 -12.20
C TRP A 79 -21.14 -1.75 -12.85
N ASN A 80 -21.22 -1.58 -14.16
CA ASN A 80 -22.49 -1.59 -14.90
C ASN A 80 -23.25 -2.92 -14.70
N LYS A 81 -22.54 -4.05 -14.68
CA LYS A 81 -23.14 -5.36 -14.37
C LYS A 81 -23.64 -5.47 -12.93
N LEU A 82 -23.04 -4.74 -11.98
CA LEU A 82 -23.53 -4.67 -10.61
C LEU A 82 -24.81 -3.84 -10.53
N ALA A 83 -24.91 -2.76 -11.32
CA ALA A 83 -26.08 -1.87 -11.36
C ALA A 83 -27.37 -2.57 -11.83
N GLU A 84 -27.26 -3.69 -12.54
CA GLU A 84 -28.41 -4.51 -12.97
C GLU A 84 -29.08 -5.27 -11.81
N PHE A 85 -28.45 -5.37 -10.63
CA PHE A 85 -29.01 -6.11 -9.50
C PHE A 85 -30.00 -5.28 -8.67
N PRO A 86 -31.09 -5.90 -8.16
CA PRO A 86 -32.05 -5.19 -7.32
C PRO A 86 -31.39 -4.67 -6.04
N GLY A 87 -31.57 -3.38 -5.77
CA GLY A 87 -30.95 -2.67 -4.63
C GLY A 87 -29.59 -2.04 -4.93
N ALA A 88 -29.15 -2.02 -6.18
CA ALA A 88 -28.01 -1.20 -6.59
C ALA A 88 -28.31 0.30 -6.44
N ILE A 89 -27.25 1.10 -6.25
CA ILE A 89 -27.35 2.55 -6.10
C ILE A 89 -27.33 3.19 -7.50
N ASP A 90 -28.47 3.73 -7.90
CA ASP A 90 -28.64 4.40 -9.19
C ASP A 90 -27.73 5.63 -9.31
N GLY A 91 -27.14 5.82 -10.49
CA GLY A 91 -26.35 7.00 -10.82
C GLY A 91 -24.94 7.06 -10.22
N SER A 92 -24.55 6.09 -9.37
CA SER A 92 -23.20 6.03 -8.80
C SER A 92 -22.18 5.47 -9.79
N THR A 93 -20.95 5.99 -9.74
CA THR A 93 -19.84 5.50 -10.58
C THR A 93 -18.85 4.66 -9.79
N PHE A 94 -18.05 3.84 -10.50
CA PHE A 94 -16.96 3.11 -9.85
C PHE A 94 -15.95 4.06 -9.20
N ASP A 95 -15.65 5.19 -9.82
CA ASP A 95 -14.68 6.16 -9.30
C ASP A 95 -15.19 6.82 -8.01
N GLU A 96 -16.48 7.17 -7.93
CA GLU A 96 -17.11 7.62 -6.67
C GLU A 96 -17.00 6.58 -5.56
N PHE A 97 -17.18 5.29 -5.90
CA PHE A 97 -16.95 4.22 -4.94
C PHE A 97 -15.48 4.12 -4.53
N VAL A 98 -14.52 4.43 -5.40
CA VAL A 98 -13.08 4.41 -5.09
C VAL A 98 -12.65 5.63 -4.27
N SER A 99 -13.25 6.81 -4.47
CA SER A 99 -12.88 8.04 -3.77
C SER A 99 -13.68 8.31 -2.50
N ALA A 100 -14.67 7.49 -2.16
CA ALA A 100 -15.58 7.68 -1.03
C ALA A 100 -14.92 7.92 0.35
N ASP A 101 -13.66 7.55 0.52
CA ASP A 101 -12.86 7.67 1.75
C ASP A 101 -11.58 8.50 1.55
N ASP A 102 -11.46 9.27 0.48
CA ASP A 102 -10.28 10.11 0.24
C ASP A 102 -10.13 11.21 1.30
N ASP A 103 -11.24 11.69 1.86
CA ASP A 103 -11.25 12.71 2.93
C ASP A 103 -11.03 12.11 4.33
N VAL A 104 -10.88 10.78 4.46
CA VAL A 104 -10.64 10.14 5.75
C VAL A 104 -9.18 10.38 6.16
N PRO A 105 -8.90 11.01 7.32
CA PRO A 105 -7.53 11.23 7.76
C PRO A 105 -6.78 9.90 7.95
N ILE A 106 -5.70 9.69 7.19
CA ILE A 106 -4.88 8.47 7.23
C ILE A 106 -3.66 8.62 8.16
N MET A 107 -3.27 9.85 8.45
CA MET A 107 -2.18 10.17 9.37
C MET A 107 -2.72 10.78 10.66
N GLY A 108 -2.09 10.44 11.79
CA GLY A 108 -2.29 11.15 13.03
C GLY A 108 -1.91 12.62 12.85
N GLN A 109 -2.69 13.53 13.40
CA GLN A 109 -2.36 14.96 13.44
C GLN A 109 -1.27 15.17 14.50
N LEU A 110 -0.05 14.67 14.26
CA LEU A 110 1.10 15.09 15.05
C LEU A 110 1.39 16.54 14.70
N GLN A 111 1.38 17.41 15.70
CA GLN A 111 1.86 18.77 15.54
C GLN A 111 3.38 18.77 15.52
N ASP A 112 3.99 19.83 14.99
CA ASP A 112 5.45 19.97 14.93
C ASP A 112 6.09 19.84 16.33
N GLU A 113 5.37 20.27 17.38
CA GLU A 113 5.77 20.14 18.78
C GLU A 113 5.94 18.68 19.23
N ASP A 114 5.11 17.76 18.73
CA ASP A 114 5.19 16.33 19.07
C ASP A 114 6.47 15.71 18.49
N TYR A 115 6.89 16.12 17.29
CA TYR A 115 8.16 15.67 16.70
C TYR A 115 9.38 16.21 17.45
N ILE A 116 9.31 17.45 17.94
CA ILE A 116 10.42 18.07 18.69
C ILE A 116 10.61 17.34 20.03
N ALA A 117 9.52 16.98 20.71
CA ALA A 117 9.58 16.23 21.96
C ALA A 117 10.27 14.86 21.82
N ASP A 118 10.12 14.19 20.68
CA ASP A 118 10.76 12.90 20.39
C ASP A 118 12.28 13.03 20.13
N VAL A 119 12.73 14.17 19.62
CA VAL A 119 14.16 14.39 19.27
C VAL A 119 14.93 15.05 20.41
N VAL A 120 14.26 15.81 21.28
CA VAL A 120 14.91 16.41 22.45
C VAL A 120 15.09 15.34 23.54
N PRO A 121 16.33 14.98 23.92
CA PRO A 121 16.54 14.05 25.01
C PRO A 121 15.93 14.62 26.28
N THR A 122 14.90 13.94 26.80
CA THR A 122 14.31 14.26 28.09
C THR A 122 15.41 14.13 29.13
N THR A 123 15.95 15.25 29.59
CA THR A 123 16.94 15.28 30.67
C THR A 123 16.20 15.01 31.99
N SER A 124 15.81 13.76 32.19
CA SER A 124 15.39 13.22 33.48
C SER A 124 16.50 12.32 33.95
N GLN A 125 17.32 12.88 34.85
CA GLN A 125 18.40 12.18 35.55
C GLN A 125 17.92 10.85 36.13
N SER A 126 18.51 9.75 35.65
CA SER A 126 18.77 8.54 36.41
C SER A 126 19.88 7.81 35.66
N ASP A 127 21.12 8.24 35.91
CA ASP A 127 22.34 7.55 35.49
C ASP A 127 22.37 6.14 36.09
N SER A 128 21.82 5.19 35.35
CA SER A 128 22.20 3.78 35.45
C SER A 128 23.21 3.56 34.35
N ASN A 129 24.49 3.82 34.65
CA ASN A 129 25.61 3.60 33.76
C ASN A 129 25.71 2.10 33.42
N MET A 130 24.98 1.66 32.40
CA MET A 130 25.29 0.42 31.70
C MET A 130 26.39 0.77 30.72
N GLU A 131 27.63 0.35 31.02
CA GLU A 131 28.70 0.34 30.01
C GLU A 131 28.18 -0.42 28.79
N ILE A 132 27.91 0.31 27.72
CA ILE A 132 27.74 -0.26 26.40
C ILE A 132 29.16 -0.65 25.98
N ASP A 133 29.43 -1.95 25.99
CA ASP A 133 30.61 -2.53 25.35
C ASP A 133 30.57 -2.14 23.87
N ASP A 134 31.33 -1.11 23.51
CA ASP A 134 31.49 -0.57 22.15
C ASP A 134 32.40 -1.50 21.33
N GLY A 135 32.10 -2.80 21.42
CA GLY A 135 32.75 -3.84 20.64
C GLY A 135 32.58 -3.56 19.15
N PRO A 136 33.58 -3.91 18.32
CA PRO A 136 33.55 -3.57 16.90
C PRO A 136 32.27 -4.10 16.26
N LEU A 137 31.50 -3.17 15.65
CA LEU A 137 30.32 -3.50 14.86
C LEU A 137 30.70 -4.51 13.79
N PRO A 138 29.98 -5.64 13.66
CA PRO A 138 30.29 -6.63 12.66
C PRO A 138 30.13 -6.01 11.28
N THR A 139 31.19 -6.12 10.49
CA THR A 139 31.24 -5.70 9.11
C THR A 139 30.26 -6.51 8.27
N SER A 140 29.79 -5.95 7.16
CA SER A 140 28.86 -6.66 6.26
C SER A 140 29.41 -8.01 5.79
N SER A 141 30.73 -8.16 5.69
CA SER A 141 31.38 -9.45 5.40
C SER A 141 31.19 -10.49 6.50
N GLU A 142 31.28 -10.09 7.77
CA GLU A 142 31.14 -11.01 8.91
C GLU A 142 29.70 -11.53 9.02
N VAL A 143 28.71 -10.68 8.74
CA VAL A 143 27.29 -11.07 8.70
C VAL A 143 27.02 -12.08 7.57
N ILE A 144 27.59 -11.85 6.39
CA ILE A 144 27.42 -12.75 5.23
C ILE A 144 28.10 -14.11 5.48
N SER A 145 29.29 -14.12 6.09
CA SER A 145 29.98 -15.37 6.46
C SER A 145 29.23 -16.17 7.51
N ALA A 146 28.61 -15.52 8.51
CA ALA A 146 27.80 -16.19 9.51
C ALA A 146 26.55 -16.87 8.91
N LEU A 147 25.88 -16.18 7.96
CA LEU A 147 24.74 -16.73 7.23
C LEU A 147 25.14 -17.92 6.35
N ALA A 148 26.31 -17.85 5.70
CA ALA A 148 26.83 -18.93 4.88
C ALA A 148 27.18 -20.18 5.71
N LEU A 149 27.73 -20.00 6.92
CA LEU A 149 28.01 -21.11 7.84
C LEU A 149 26.73 -21.78 8.35
N SER A 150 25.67 -21.00 8.58
CA SER A 150 24.37 -21.51 9.05
C SER A 150 23.59 -22.30 7.98
N GLY A 151 23.99 -22.20 6.70
CA GLY A 151 23.38 -22.94 5.59
C GLY A 151 24.08 -24.27 5.23
N ALA A 152 25.19 -24.61 5.88
CA ALA A 152 25.99 -25.80 5.55
C ALA A 152 25.69 -27.03 6.45
N ILE A 153 24.63 -27.00 7.26
CA ILE A 153 24.13 -28.16 7.99
C ILE A 153 22.75 -28.52 7.43
N ALA A 154 22.75 -29.23 6.30
CA ALA A 154 21.64 -30.04 5.81
C ALA A 154 22.21 -31.28 5.12
#